data_AF-A0A960Z485-F1
#
_entry.id   AF-A0A960Z485-F1
#
_cell.length_a   1.000
_cell.length_b   1.000
_cell.length_c   1.000
_cell.angle_alpha   90.00
_cell.angle_beta   90.00
_cell.angle_gamma   90.00
#
_symmetry.space_group_name_H-M   'P 1'
#
loop_
_entity.id
_entity.type
_entity.pdbx_description
1 polymer ?
#
loop_
_entity_poly.entity_id
_entity_poly.type
_entity_poly.pdbx_seq_one_letter_code
_entity_poly.pdbx_strand_id
1 'polypeptide(L)'
;MKDDNDRLLEGTLPQDPFADAEPLNPDTPEATTDENPAWPDPLPIGPVANVPAFPVDTLPPWLRNWVTALATALQCPVDLPAMLGLAVLALCGAKRYQVHVAQGWDEPLNLYVAVALKPGESKSPAFAAAIRPVSRFVAEERKRTDPEIRAAMARADVAAKRTDHLKTRAAKASAPEEYAKSLALVEEAVLEQGAIEVPVPLRLVLDDVTAESLEAVLRQQGGRIALMSDSGAPTLR
;
A
#
# COMPACT_ATOMS: atom_id res chain seq x y z
N MET A 1 31.88 26.78 -12.03
CA MET A 1 31.64 25.35 -12.31
C MET A 1 30.26 25.30 -12.92
N LYS A 2 30.13 24.94 -14.21
CA LYS A 2 28.81 24.79 -14.84
C LYS A 2 28.11 23.59 -14.20
N ASP A 3 26.87 23.77 -13.80
CA ASP A 3 26.05 22.70 -13.20
C ASP A 3 25.61 21.72 -14.31
N ASP A 4 25.21 20.51 -13.94
CA ASP A 4 24.86 19.45 -14.89
C ASP A 4 23.61 19.79 -15.71
N ASN A 5 22.76 20.71 -15.19
CA ASN A 5 21.68 21.32 -15.97
C ASN A 5 22.18 22.17 -17.14
N ASP A 6 23.28 22.90 -17.00
CA ASP A 6 23.87 23.68 -18.09
C ASP A 6 24.47 22.74 -19.16
N ARG A 7 25.06 21.62 -18.73
CA ARG A 7 25.67 20.61 -19.60
C ARG A 7 24.64 19.77 -20.37
N LEU A 8 23.47 19.54 -19.77
CA LEU A 8 22.31 18.90 -20.40
C LEU A 8 21.81 19.70 -21.61
N LEU A 9 21.69 21.02 -21.47
CA LEU A 9 21.22 21.90 -22.53
C LEU A 9 22.24 22.05 -23.67
N GLU A 10 23.52 21.94 -23.35
CA GLU A 10 24.63 22.02 -24.32
C GLU A 10 25.00 20.66 -24.94
N GLY A 11 24.31 19.56 -24.57
CA GLY A 11 24.56 18.22 -25.10
C GLY A 11 25.95 17.66 -24.77
N THR A 12 26.58 18.17 -23.71
CA THR A 12 27.97 17.84 -23.30
C THR A 12 28.01 17.00 -22.01
N LEU A 13 26.92 16.34 -21.65
CA LEU A 13 26.94 15.35 -20.58
C LEU A 13 27.96 14.23 -20.87
N PRO A 14 28.67 13.73 -19.85
CA PRO A 14 29.43 12.50 -19.96
C PRO A 14 28.53 11.37 -20.47
N GLN A 15 29.05 10.51 -21.35
CA GLN A 15 28.27 9.39 -21.91
C GLN A 15 27.85 8.38 -20.84
N ASP A 16 28.56 8.33 -19.72
CA ASP A 16 28.15 7.64 -18.51
C ASP A 16 28.24 8.62 -17.31
N PRO A 17 27.11 9.19 -16.85
CA PRO A 17 27.08 10.11 -15.72
C PRO A 17 27.42 9.44 -14.38
N PHE A 18 27.61 8.11 -14.36
CA PHE A 18 27.94 7.33 -13.17
C PHE A 18 29.34 6.72 -13.23
N ALA A 19 30.19 7.10 -14.19
CA ALA A 19 31.53 6.53 -14.35
C ALA A 19 32.40 6.65 -13.08
N ASP A 20 32.18 7.69 -12.27
CA ASP A 20 32.87 7.93 -11.00
C ASP A 20 32.07 7.44 -9.76
N ALA A 21 30.89 6.85 -9.97
CA ALA A 21 30.06 6.35 -8.87
C ALA A 21 30.55 4.95 -8.47
N GLU A 22 31.09 4.82 -7.26
CA GLU A 22 31.43 3.51 -6.72
C GLU A 22 30.15 2.72 -6.38
N PRO A 23 30.13 1.40 -6.67
CA PRO A 23 29.00 0.54 -6.33
C PRO A 23 28.84 0.44 -4.82
N LEU A 24 27.59 0.48 -4.35
CA LEU A 24 27.26 0.37 -2.94
C LEU A 24 27.79 -0.97 -2.39
N ASN A 25 28.80 -0.93 -1.52
CA ASN A 25 29.36 -2.13 -0.90
C ASN A 25 28.63 -2.41 0.43
N PRO A 26 27.78 -3.46 0.52
CA PRO A 26 26.99 -3.77 1.70
C PRO A 26 27.83 -4.24 2.90
N ASP A 27 29.11 -4.58 2.69
CA ASP A 27 30.04 -4.99 3.74
C ASP A 27 30.97 -3.85 4.20
N THR A 28 30.71 -2.62 3.77
CA THR A 28 31.37 -1.44 4.34
C THR A 28 30.88 -1.34 5.78
N PRO A 29 31.74 -1.46 6.82
CA PRO A 29 31.29 -1.20 8.17
C PRO A 29 30.79 0.25 8.20
N GLU A 30 29.48 0.42 8.42
CA GLU A 30 28.92 1.72 8.77
C GLU A 30 29.84 2.30 9.83
N ALA A 31 30.38 3.49 9.57
CA ALA A 31 31.15 4.19 10.57
C ALA A 31 30.20 4.41 11.77
N THR A 32 30.26 3.52 12.76
CA THR A 32 29.64 3.68 14.06
C THR A 32 30.43 4.76 14.78
N THR A 33 30.26 5.98 14.29
CA THR A 33 30.58 7.17 15.04
C THR A 33 29.43 7.27 16.03
N ASP A 34 29.72 6.91 17.29
CA ASP A 34 28.82 7.03 18.44
C ASP A 34 28.58 8.51 18.81
N GLU A 35 28.41 9.34 17.80
CA GLU A 35 28.00 10.73 17.85
C GLU A 35 26.66 10.77 17.13
N ASN A 36 25.58 10.42 17.84
CA ASN A 36 24.26 10.91 17.47
C ASN A 36 24.29 12.42 17.78
N PRO A 37 24.53 13.33 16.82
CA PRO A 37 24.52 14.74 17.14
C PRO A 37 23.12 15.04 17.69
N ALA A 38 23.06 15.43 18.96
CA ALA A 38 21.80 15.81 19.58
C ALA A 38 21.13 16.81 18.65
N TRP A 39 19.92 16.47 18.18
CA TRP A 39 19.18 17.32 17.26
C TRP A 39 19.15 18.74 17.84
N PRO A 40 19.41 19.78 17.03
CA PRO A 40 19.30 21.14 17.51
C PRO A 40 17.88 21.36 18.05
N ASP A 41 17.76 22.23 19.05
CA ASP A 41 16.45 22.59 19.58
C ASP A 41 15.51 22.98 18.42
N PRO A 42 14.27 22.44 18.39
CA PRO A 42 13.36 22.75 17.32
C PRO A 42 13.11 24.26 17.30
N LEU A 43 13.26 24.86 16.12
CA LEU A 43 12.90 26.25 15.91
C LEU A 43 11.43 26.43 16.31
N PRO A 44 11.10 27.40 17.19
CA PRO A 44 9.73 27.69 17.53
C PRO A 44 8.96 27.97 16.24
N ILE A 45 7.96 27.14 15.94
CA ILE A 45 6.94 27.50 14.95
C ILE A 45 6.37 28.83 15.45
N GLY A 46 6.35 29.84 14.59
CA GLY A 46 6.00 31.22 14.95
C GLY A 46 4.65 31.35 15.67
N PRO A 47 4.26 32.57 16.08
CA PRO A 47 3.01 32.77 16.81
C PRO A 47 1.83 32.12 16.07
N VAL A 48 0.90 31.53 16.83
CA VAL A 48 -0.28 30.85 16.30
C VAL A 48 -0.96 31.77 15.27
N ALA A 49 -0.85 31.42 14.00
CA ALA A 49 -1.51 32.16 12.94
C ALA A 49 -3.02 31.98 13.07
N ASN A 50 -3.78 33.05 12.84
CA ASN A 50 -5.24 32.96 12.74
C ASN A 50 -5.58 32.25 11.42
N VAL A 51 -5.67 30.92 11.47
CA VAL A 51 -6.01 30.09 10.31
C VAL A 51 -7.54 30.05 10.12
N PRO A 52 -8.03 30.02 8.87
CA PRO A 52 -9.45 29.86 8.62
C PRO A 52 -9.95 28.51 9.15
N ALA A 53 -11.21 28.47 9.59
CA ALA A 53 -11.87 27.22 9.94
C ALA A 53 -11.98 26.29 8.74
N PHE A 54 -12.06 24.98 8.99
CA PHE A 54 -12.28 24.00 7.91
C PHE A 54 -13.55 24.34 7.13
N PRO A 55 -13.49 24.42 5.78
CA PRO A 55 -14.61 24.87 4.96
C PRO A 55 -15.63 23.75 4.76
N VAL A 56 -16.33 23.35 5.83
CA VAL A 56 -17.33 22.26 5.82
C VAL A 56 -18.41 22.49 4.74
N ASP A 57 -18.69 23.74 4.41
CA ASP A 57 -19.67 24.12 3.40
C ASP A 57 -19.27 23.86 1.94
N THR A 58 -18.03 23.45 1.67
CA THR A 58 -17.62 23.01 0.33
C THR A 58 -17.88 21.53 0.11
N LEU A 59 -18.13 20.76 1.18
CA LEU A 59 -18.40 19.34 1.08
C LEU A 59 -19.79 19.09 0.44
N PRO A 60 -19.93 17.99 -0.35
CA PRO A 60 -21.22 17.53 -0.84
C PRO A 60 -22.22 17.38 0.32
N PRO A 61 -23.53 17.64 0.11
CA PRO A 61 -24.50 17.69 1.20
C PRO A 61 -24.51 16.46 2.11
N TRP A 62 -24.38 15.26 1.53
CA TRP A 62 -24.36 14.02 2.30
C TRP A 62 -23.14 13.91 3.21
N LEU A 63 -21.95 14.33 2.73
CA LEU A 63 -20.71 14.26 3.48
C LEU A 63 -20.69 15.33 4.56
N ARG A 64 -21.12 16.55 4.22
CA ARG A 64 -21.31 17.65 5.17
C ARG A 64 -22.17 17.21 6.36
N ASN A 65 -23.34 16.65 6.07
CA ASN A 65 -24.27 16.19 7.11
C ASN A 65 -23.63 15.12 8.01
N TRP A 66 -22.91 14.17 7.43
CA TRP A 66 -22.21 13.14 8.19
C TRP A 66 -21.08 13.72 9.07
N VAL A 67 -20.25 14.61 8.51
CA VAL A 67 -19.16 15.30 9.21
C VAL A 67 -19.70 16.08 10.42
N THR A 68 -20.70 16.94 10.19
CA THR A 68 -21.28 17.78 11.26
C THR A 68 -21.98 16.93 12.32
N ALA A 69 -22.71 15.90 11.93
CA ALA A 69 -23.38 14.99 12.87
C ALA A 69 -22.35 14.21 13.71
N LEU A 70 -21.30 13.68 13.10
CA LEU A 70 -20.28 12.92 13.80
C LEU A 70 -19.45 13.81 14.74
N ALA A 71 -19.08 15.02 14.30
CA ALA A 71 -18.39 16.01 15.13
C ALA A 71 -19.24 16.40 16.36
N THR A 72 -20.54 16.61 16.15
CA THR A 72 -21.49 16.90 17.25
C THR A 72 -21.63 15.70 18.20
N ALA A 73 -21.73 14.48 17.68
CA ALA A 73 -21.88 13.28 18.51
C ALA A 73 -20.63 12.98 19.35
N LEU A 74 -19.44 13.19 18.79
CA LEU A 74 -18.17 12.90 19.43
C LEU A 74 -17.54 14.09 20.17
N GLN A 75 -18.19 15.26 20.12
CA GLN A 75 -17.73 16.52 20.69
C GLN A 75 -16.27 16.83 20.26
N CYS A 76 -15.99 16.65 18.97
CA CYS A 76 -14.67 16.90 18.38
C CYS A 76 -14.74 17.96 17.26
N PRO A 77 -13.60 18.55 16.87
CA PRO A 77 -13.56 19.48 15.74
C PRO A 77 -14.05 18.81 14.46
N VAL A 78 -14.79 19.57 13.62
CA VAL A 78 -15.33 19.09 12.33
C VAL A 78 -14.24 18.62 11.37
N ASP A 79 -13.03 19.15 11.53
CA ASP A 79 -11.81 18.81 10.81
C ASP A 79 -11.51 17.30 10.89
N LEU A 80 -11.70 16.68 12.06
CA LEU A 80 -11.40 15.26 12.26
C LEU A 80 -12.25 14.35 11.35
N PRO A 81 -13.59 14.34 11.46
CA PRO A 81 -14.40 13.53 10.58
C PRO A 81 -14.30 13.99 9.11
N ALA A 82 -14.11 15.28 8.83
CA ALA A 82 -13.94 15.75 7.44
C ALA A 82 -12.70 15.13 6.78
N MET A 83 -11.55 15.20 7.44
CA MET A 83 -10.29 14.65 6.93
C MET A 83 -10.34 13.13 6.79
N LEU A 84 -10.95 12.42 7.76
CA LEU A 84 -11.16 10.97 7.68
C LEU A 84 -12.12 10.58 6.53
N GLY A 85 -13.19 11.35 6.33
CA GLY A 85 -14.13 11.15 5.23
C GLY A 85 -13.48 11.33 3.86
N LEU A 86 -12.61 12.35 3.72
CA LEU A 86 -11.83 12.56 2.50
C LEU A 86 -10.84 11.42 2.25
N ALA A 87 -10.15 10.92 3.28
CA ALA A 87 -9.27 9.75 3.16
C ALA A 87 -10.01 8.50 2.66
N VAL A 88 -11.21 8.24 3.19
CA VAL A 88 -12.05 7.12 2.74
C VAL A 88 -12.54 7.32 1.29
N LEU A 89 -12.89 8.54 0.89
CA LEU A 89 -13.26 8.83 -0.49
C LEU A 89 -12.09 8.68 -1.47
N ALA A 90 -10.89 9.10 -1.07
CA ALA A 90 -9.66 8.87 -1.83
C ALA A 90 -9.44 7.37 -2.07
N LEU A 91 -9.59 6.54 -1.04
CA LEU A 91 -9.53 5.08 -1.17
C LEU A 91 -10.56 4.54 -2.17
N CYS A 92 -11.81 5.01 -2.10
CA CYS A 92 -12.87 4.60 -3.03
C CYS A 92 -12.59 5.00 -4.48
N GLY A 93 -11.96 6.15 -4.70
CA GLY A 93 -11.60 6.70 -6.01
C GLY A 93 -10.27 6.19 -6.58
N ALA A 94 -9.42 5.59 -5.73
CA ALA A 94 -8.07 5.16 -6.09
C ALA A 94 -8.07 4.25 -7.34
N LYS A 95 -7.23 4.61 -8.32
CA LYS A 95 -7.10 3.94 -9.63
C LYS A 95 -8.37 3.88 -10.49
N ARG A 96 -9.45 4.59 -10.13
CA ARG A 96 -10.69 4.67 -10.93
C ARG A 96 -10.86 6.01 -11.62
N TYR A 97 -10.38 7.08 -10.99
CA TYR A 97 -10.51 8.43 -11.49
C TYR A 97 -9.20 9.20 -11.32
N GLN A 98 -9.04 10.23 -12.14
CA GLN A 98 -7.98 11.23 -12.06
C GLN A 98 -8.62 12.61 -12.15
N VAL A 99 -7.97 13.61 -11.56
CA VAL A 99 -8.42 15.00 -11.62
C VAL A 99 -7.64 15.70 -12.71
N HIS A 100 -8.36 16.21 -13.71
CA HIS A 100 -7.79 17.08 -14.72
C HIS A 100 -7.73 18.51 -14.17
N VAL A 101 -6.54 18.95 -13.78
CA VAL A 101 -6.35 20.27 -13.15
C VAL A 101 -6.19 21.34 -14.23
N ALA A 102 -5.37 21.07 -15.23
CA ALA A 102 -5.10 21.95 -16.36
C ALA A 102 -4.62 21.12 -17.56
N GLN A 103 -4.50 21.76 -18.73
CA GLN A 103 -3.98 21.09 -19.93
C GLN A 103 -2.61 20.47 -19.68
N GLY A 104 -2.51 19.14 -19.85
CA GLY A 104 -1.28 18.38 -19.61
C GLY A 104 -1.00 18.09 -18.13
N TRP A 105 -1.92 18.38 -17.22
CA TRP A 105 -1.79 18.14 -15.79
C TRP A 105 -2.97 17.35 -15.23
N ASP A 106 -2.72 16.06 -15.00
CA ASP A 106 -3.64 15.14 -14.35
C ASP A 106 -3.05 14.65 -13.03
N GLU A 107 -3.85 14.67 -11.97
CA GLU A 107 -3.45 14.22 -10.62
C GLU A 107 -4.25 12.97 -10.20
N PRO A 108 -3.63 11.99 -9.52
CA PRO A 108 -4.36 10.89 -8.92
C PRO A 108 -5.16 11.37 -7.70
N LEU A 109 -6.17 10.60 -7.31
CA LEU A 109 -6.98 10.87 -6.10
C LEU A 109 -6.31 10.43 -4.79
N ASN A 110 -4.98 10.32 -4.76
CA ASN A 110 -4.27 9.87 -3.57
C ASN A 110 -4.15 11.02 -2.58
N LEU A 111 -4.63 10.81 -1.34
CA LEU A 111 -4.53 11.80 -0.28
C LEU A 111 -3.65 11.30 0.86
N TYR A 112 -2.82 12.19 1.39
CA TYR A 112 -2.08 12.00 2.62
C TYR A 112 -2.70 12.89 3.69
N VAL A 113 -3.22 12.26 4.74
CA VAL A 113 -4.02 12.94 5.76
C VAL A 113 -3.40 12.69 7.12
N ALA A 114 -3.14 13.77 7.85
CA ALA A 114 -2.73 13.74 9.25
C ALA A 114 -3.64 14.66 10.05
N VAL A 115 -4.19 14.15 11.16
CA VAL A 115 -5.03 14.94 12.07
C VAL A 115 -4.38 14.94 13.45
N ALA A 116 -3.90 16.11 13.88
CA ALA A 116 -3.28 16.30 15.18
C ALA A 116 -4.30 16.85 16.18
N LEU A 117 -4.59 16.07 17.21
CA LEU A 117 -5.49 16.43 18.30
C LEU A 117 -4.88 16.02 19.64
N LYS A 118 -5.27 16.74 20.70
CA LYS A 118 -4.91 16.39 22.08
C LYS A 118 -5.32 14.94 22.39
N PRO A 119 -4.61 14.25 23.29
CA PRO A 119 -5.06 12.96 23.80
C PRO A 119 -6.49 13.05 24.34
N GLY A 120 -7.33 12.05 24.04
CA GLY A 120 -8.73 12.02 24.49
C GLY A 120 -9.76 12.71 23.57
N GLU A 121 -9.35 13.35 22.48
CA GLU A 121 -10.23 14.08 21.54
C GLU A 121 -10.96 13.16 20.52
N SER A 122 -11.47 12.02 20.97
CA SER A 122 -12.34 11.13 20.16
C SER A 122 -11.76 10.64 18.81
N LYS A 123 -10.43 10.53 18.68
CA LYS A 123 -9.73 10.03 17.46
C LYS A 123 -10.17 8.62 17.05
N SER A 124 -10.00 7.64 17.93
CA SER A 124 -10.37 6.25 17.68
C SER A 124 -11.86 6.04 17.31
N PRO A 125 -12.85 6.61 18.04
CA PRO A 125 -14.25 6.45 17.64
C PRO A 125 -14.59 7.15 16.32
N ALA A 126 -13.98 8.31 16.00
CA ALA A 126 -14.17 8.96 14.70
C ALA A 126 -13.58 8.12 13.55
N PHE A 127 -12.38 7.57 13.76
CA PHE A 127 -11.72 6.66 12.82
C PHE A 127 -12.57 5.42 12.54
N ALA A 128 -13.04 4.76 13.59
CA ALA A 128 -13.91 3.59 13.47
C ALA A 128 -15.21 3.91 12.70
N ALA A 129 -15.81 5.08 12.95
CA ALA A 129 -17.01 5.52 12.23
C ALA A 129 -16.74 5.76 10.74
N ALA A 130 -15.59 6.37 10.39
CA ALA A 130 -15.19 6.64 9.01
C ALA A 130 -14.91 5.34 8.22
N ILE A 131 -14.22 4.38 8.84
CA ILE A 131 -13.81 3.12 8.20
C ILE A 131 -14.95 2.10 8.12
N ARG A 132 -15.95 2.18 8.99
CA ARG A 132 -17.10 1.26 9.04
C ARG A 132 -17.71 0.87 7.67
N PRO A 133 -18.04 1.80 6.76
CA PRO A 133 -18.56 1.42 5.43
C PRO A 133 -17.59 0.56 4.62
N VAL A 134 -16.28 0.88 4.66
CA VAL A 134 -15.24 0.10 3.96
C VAL A 134 -15.10 -1.28 4.57
N SER A 135 -15.03 -1.38 5.90
CA SER A 135 -14.93 -2.68 6.59
C SER A 135 -16.13 -3.57 6.31
N ARG A 136 -17.34 -2.99 6.26
CA ARG A 136 -18.56 -3.73 5.89
C ARG A 136 -18.47 -4.27 4.46
N PHE A 137 -18.09 -3.43 3.49
CA PHE A 137 -17.93 -3.83 2.10
C PHE A 137 -16.89 -4.96 1.96
N VAL A 138 -15.72 -4.82 2.61
CA VAL A 138 -14.68 -5.87 2.58
C VAL A 138 -15.19 -7.18 3.18
N ALA A 139 -15.93 -7.14 4.29
CA ALA A 139 -16.49 -8.33 4.90
C ALA A 139 -17.53 -9.02 4.00
N GLU A 140 -18.42 -8.24 3.38
CA GLU A 140 -19.43 -8.75 2.43
C GLU A 140 -18.76 -9.39 1.20
N GLU A 141 -17.76 -8.72 0.62
CA GLU A 141 -17.03 -9.24 -0.54
C GLU A 141 -16.23 -10.49 -0.21
N ARG A 142 -15.54 -10.52 0.94
CA ARG A 142 -14.84 -11.73 1.39
C ARG A 142 -15.81 -12.90 1.55
N LYS A 143 -16.98 -12.67 2.15
CA LYS A 143 -17.99 -13.71 2.29
C LYS A 143 -18.48 -14.21 0.92
N ARG A 144 -18.63 -13.31 -0.05
CA ARG A 144 -19.05 -13.63 -1.42
C ARG A 144 -18.00 -14.47 -2.17
N THR A 145 -16.71 -14.13 -2.02
CA THR A 145 -15.62 -14.78 -2.77
C THR A 145 -14.99 -15.97 -2.05
N ASP A 146 -15.22 -16.14 -0.74
CA ASP A 146 -14.63 -17.21 0.07
C ASP A 146 -14.84 -18.63 -0.49
N PRO A 147 -16.03 -19.01 -0.99
CA PRO A 147 -16.21 -20.34 -1.60
C PRO A 147 -15.31 -20.57 -2.83
N GLU A 148 -15.18 -19.56 -3.69
CA GLU A 148 -14.34 -19.62 -4.89
C GLU A 148 -12.86 -19.73 -4.53
N ILE A 149 -12.40 -18.91 -3.58
CA ILE A 149 -11.02 -18.91 -3.08
C ILE A 149 -10.69 -20.28 -2.48
N ARG A 150 -11.56 -20.83 -1.62
CA ARG A 150 -11.35 -22.16 -1.03
C ARG A 150 -11.30 -23.26 -2.08
N ALA A 151 -12.18 -23.21 -3.08
CA ALA A 151 -12.18 -24.18 -4.17
C ALA A 151 -10.91 -24.08 -5.03
N ALA A 152 -10.40 -22.86 -5.27
CA ALA A 152 -9.14 -22.65 -5.99
C ALA A 152 -7.94 -23.13 -5.17
N MET A 153 -7.89 -22.83 -3.87
CA MET A 153 -6.86 -23.34 -2.95
C MET A 153 -6.83 -24.86 -2.91
N ALA A 154 -7.99 -25.52 -2.83
CA ALA A 154 -8.08 -26.98 -2.84
C ALA A 154 -7.58 -27.58 -4.16
N ARG A 155 -7.93 -26.97 -5.30
CA ARG A 155 -7.41 -27.38 -6.61
C ARG A 155 -5.88 -27.22 -6.68
N ALA A 156 -5.35 -26.11 -6.20
CA ALA A 156 -3.91 -25.85 -6.15
C ALA A 156 -3.17 -26.86 -5.27
N ASP A 157 -3.71 -27.20 -4.09
CA ASP A 157 -3.14 -28.21 -3.18
C ASP A 157 -3.12 -29.61 -3.83
N VAL A 158 -4.21 -30.02 -4.48
CA VAL A 158 -4.27 -31.30 -5.20
C VAL A 158 -3.26 -31.34 -6.34
N ALA A 159 -3.16 -30.26 -7.13
CA ALA A 159 -2.19 -30.18 -8.23
C ALA A 159 -0.75 -30.23 -7.71
N ALA A 160 -0.42 -29.49 -6.64
CA ALA A 160 0.90 -29.53 -6.01
C ALA A 160 1.26 -30.95 -5.53
N LYS A 161 0.34 -31.65 -4.87
CA LYS A 161 0.53 -33.05 -4.44
C LYS A 161 0.73 -34.01 -5.63
N ARG A 162 -0.02 -33.82 -6.72
CA ARG A 162 0.16 -34.58 -7.96
C ARG A 162 1.56 -34.34 -8.54
N THR A 163 1.99 -33.09 -8.64
CA THR A 163 3.33 -32.73 -9.12
C THR A 163 4.43 -33.38 -8.27
N ASP A 164 4.34 -33.30 -6.95
CA ASP A 164 5.34 -33.90 -6.05
C ASP A 164 5.37 -35.43 -6.13
N HIS A 165 4.20 -36.06 -6.25
CA HIS A 165 4.10 -37.51 -6.48
C HIS A 165 4.78 -37.92 -7.79
N LEU A 166 4.52 -37.19 -8.88
CA LEU A 166 5.11 -37.47 -10.19
C LEU A 166 6.62 -37.21 -10.21
N LYS A 167 7.10 -36.14 -9.55
CA LYS A 167 8.53 -35.87 -9.37
C LYS A 167 9.22 -37.03 -8.64
N THR A 168 8.62 -37.49 -7.56
CA THR A 168 9.14 -38.64 -6.79
C THR A 168 9.18 -39.92 -7.63
N ARG A 169 8.16 -40.16 -8.46
CA ARG A 169 8.13 -41.31 -9.37
C ARG A 169 9.22 -41.20 -10.44
N ALA A 170 9.38 -40.04 -11.07
CA ALA A 170 10.41 -39.79 -12.07
C ALA A 170 11.82 -40.00 -11.49
N ALA A 171 12.07 -39.54 -10.26
CA ALA A 171 13.36 -39.71 -9.58
C ALA A 171 13.72 -41.19 -9.27
N LYS A 172 12.74 -42.09 -9.23
CA LYS A 172 12.93 -43.52 -8.97
C LYS A 172 13.00 -44.38 -10.24
N ALA A 173 12.66 -43.82 -11.40
CA ALA A 173 12.66 -44.55 -12.66
C ALA A 173 14.10 -44.89 -13.07
N SER A 174 14.38 -46.18 -13.27
CA SER A 174 15.73 -46.67 -13.59
C SER A 174 15.93 -46.92 -15.08
N ALA A 175 14.85 -47.23 -15.81
CA ALA A 175 14.90 -47.44 -17.25
C ALA A 175 14.79 -46.10 -18.01
N PRO A 176 15.60 -45.85 -19.06
CA PRO A 176 15.57 -44.59 -19.81
C PRO A 176 14.19 -44.25 -20.39
N GLU A 177 13.45 -45.23 -20.88
CA GLU A 177 12.10 -45.02 -21.45
C GLU A 177 11.06 -44.69 -20.37
N GLU A 178 11.16 -45.33 -19.20
CA GLU A 178 10.30 -45.07 -18.05
C GLU A 178 10.56 -43.69 -17.44
N TYR A 179 11.83 -43.29 -17.40
CA TYR A 179 12.25 -41.97 -16.98
C TYR A 179 11.69 -40.89 -17.93
N ALA A 180 11.85 -41.07 -19.24
CA ALA A 180 11.33 -40.12 -20.23
C ALA A 180 9.80 -39.94 -20.13
N LYS A 181 9.05 -41.04 -19.97
CA LYS A 181 7.59 -40.99 -19.75
C LYS A 181 7.22 -40.29 -18.44
N SER A 182 7.97 -40.54 -17.37
CA SER A 182 7.71 -39.91 -16.08
C SER A 182 8.03 -38.43 -16.08
N LEU A 183 9.08 -38.01 -16.79
CA LEU A 183 9.45 -36.61 -16.95
C LEU A 183 8.39 -35.83 -17.72
N ALA A 184 7.87 -36.37 -18.83
CA ALA A 184 6.80 -35.74 -19.60
C ALA A 184 5.53 -35.47 -18.74
N LEU A 185 5.18 -36.42 -17.85
CA LEU A 185 4.06 -36.25 -16.92
C LEU A 185 4.34 -35.21 -15.82
N VAL A 186 5.59 -35.06 -15.40
CA VAL A 186 5.98 -33.98 -14.48
C VAL A 186 5.85 -32.63 -15.16
N GLU A 187 6.35 -32.50 -16.40
CA GLU A 187 6.25 -31.26 -17.18
C GLU A 187 4.78 -30.84 -17.36
N GLU A 188 3.91 -31.78 -17.74
CA GLU A 188 2.46 -31.54 -17.84
C GLU A 188 1.86 -31.09 -16.50
N ALA A 189 2.18 -31.79 -15.39
CA ALA A 189 1.64 -31.44 -14.08
C ALA A 189 2.14 -30.08 -13.56
N VAL A 190 3.39 -29.70 -13.87
CA VAL A 190 3.93 -28.37 -13.54
C VAL A 190 3.18 -27.28 -14.30
N LEU A 191 2.89 -27.50 -15.58
CA LEU A 191 2.11 -26.56 -16.39
C LEU A 191 0.67 -26.43 -15.87
N GLU A 192 0.00 -27.54 -15.57
CA GLU A 192 -1.34 -27.54 -14.97
C GLU A 192 -1.35 -26.81 -13.62
N GLN A 193 -0.37 -27.09 -12.75
CA GLN A 193 -0.25 -26.44 -11.44
C GLN A 193 -0.05 -24.93 -11.60
N GLY A 194 0.81 -24.50 -12.52
CA GLY A 194 1.07 -23.09 -12.79
C GLY A 194 -0.12 -22.33 -13.39
N ALA A 195 -1.03 -23.04 -14.06
CA ALA A 195 -2.26 -22.46 -14.61
C ALA A 195 -3.38 -22.23 -13.58
N ILE A 196 -3.24 -22.76 -12.35
CA ILE A 196 -4.24 -22.56 -11.30
C ILE A 196 -4.02 -21.21 -10.62
N GLU A 197 -4.84 -20.23 -10.97
CA GLU A 197 -4.89 -18.96 -10.27
C GLU A 197 -5.75 -19.06 -9.01
N VAL A 198 -5.19 -18.65 -7.87
CA VAL A 198 -5.89 -18.53 -6.59
C VAL A 198 -6.19 -17.05 -6.34
N PRO A 199 -7.46 -16.62 -6.37
CA PRO A 199 -7.80 -15.23 -6.08
C PRO A 199 -7.41 -14.84 -4.66
N VAL A 200 -6.90 -13.62 -4.49
CA VAL A 200 -6.51 -13.11 -3.17
C VAL A 200 -7.71 -12.50 -2.46
N PRO A 201 -7.93 -12.78 -1.15
CA PRO A 201 -8.96 -12.11 -0.37
C PRO A 201 -8.80 -10.59 -0.38
N LEU A 202 -9.91 -9.87 -0.59
CA LEU A 202 -9.91 -8.40 -0.64
C LEU A 202 -9.37 -7.78 0.65
N ARG A 203 -8.41 -6.87 0.52
CA ARG A 203 -7.86 -6.04 1.60
C ARG A 203 -7.78 -4.62 1.07
N LEU A 204 -8.36 -3.65 1.79
CA LEU A 204 -8.36 -2.24 1.36
C LEU A 204 -7.78 -1.28 2.41
N VAL A 205 -7.79 -1.67 3.69
CA VAL A 205 -7.24 -0.88 4.79
C VAL A 205 -6.18 -1.72 5.48
N LEU A 206 -5.01 -1.14 5.67
CA LEU A 206 -3.91 -1.70 6.43
C LEU A 206 -3.56 -0.76 7.57
N ASP A 207 -3.07 -1.35 8.65
CA ASP A 207 -2.47 -0.67 9.79
C ASP A 207 -1.15 -1.40 10.09
N ASP A 208 -0.14 -0.64 10.51
CA ASP A 208 1.20 -1.10 10.89
C ASP A 208 1.80 -2.20 9.98
N VAL A 209 2.38 -1.78 8.86
CA VAL A 209 2.98 -2.69 7.86
C VAL A 209 4.41 -2.26 7.51
N THR A 210 5.28 -3.25 7.30
CA THR A 210 6.62 -3.00 6.73
C THR A 210 6.52 -2.61 5.26
N ALA A 211 7.57 -1.99 4.71
CA ALA A 211 7.60 -1.58 3.30
C ALA A 211 7.42 -2.77 2.34
N GLU A 212 8.05 -3.91 2.64
CA GLU A 212 7.99 -5.14 1.83
C GLU A 212 6.58 -5.73 1.86
N SER A 213 5.96 -5.74 3.04
CA SER A 213 4.59 -6.22 3.23
C SER A 213 3.58 -5.33 2.49
N LEU A 214 3.80 -4.02 2.51
CA LEU A 214 2.98 -3.05 1.79
C LEU A 214 3.07 -3.24 0.28
N GLU A 215 4.28 -3.43 -0.27
CA GLU A 215 4.48 -3.67 -1.70
C GLU A 215 3.74 -4.94 -2.17
N ALA A 216 3.89 -6.03 -1.42
CA ALA A 216 3.22 -7.29 -1.74
C ALA A 216 1.69 -7.13 -1.74
N VAL A 217 1.13 -6.48 -0.73
CA VAL A 217 -0.33 -6.27 -0.64
C VAL A 217 -0.81 -5.30 -1.72
N LEU A 218 -0.07 -4.22 -2.00
CA LEU A 218 -0.40 -3.29 -3.09
C LEU A 218 -0.50 -4.03 -4.42
N ARG A 219 0.47 -4.89 -4.75
CA ARG A 219 0.44 -5.71 -5.97
C ARG A 219 -0.81 -6.60 -6.01
N GLN A 220 -1.11 -7.30 -4.91
CA GLN A 220 -2.26 -8.20 -4.81
C GLN A 220 -3.62 -7.49 -4.95
N GLN A 221 -3.71 -6.23 -4.53
CA GLN A 221 -4.97 -5.47 -4.51
C GLN A 221 -5.12 -4.51 -5.71
N GLY A 222 -4.18 -4.55 -6.65
CA GLY A 222 -4.18 -3.69 -7.85
C GLY A 222 -3.82 -2.23 -7.54
N GLY A 223 -2.95 -2.01 -6.54
CA GLY A 223 -2.47 -0.70 -6.12
C GLY A 223 -3.49 0.14 -5.36
N ARG A 224 -4.49 -0.49 -4.72
CA ARG A 224 -5.59 0.19 -4.00
C ARG A 224 -5.57 -0.23 -2.53
N ILE A 225 -4.90 0.58 -1.72
CA ILE A 225 -4.78 0.39 -0.27
C ILE A 225 -4.81 1.76 0.40
N ALA A 226 -5.44 1.84 1.56
CA ALA A 226 -5.23 2.92 2.52
C ALA A 226 -4.40 2.39 3.70
N LEU A 227 -3.28 3.06 3.97
CA LEU A 227 -2.53 2.90 5.21
C LEU A 227 -3.07 3.90 6.21
N MET A 228 -3.75 3.42 7.26
CA MET A 228 -4.47 4.29 8.18
C MET A 228 -4.27 3.79 9.62
N SER A 229 -3.84 4.70 10.49
CA SER A 229 -3.68 4.43 11.93
C SER A 229 -4.35 5.54 12.72
N ASP A 230 -4.95 5.18 13.86
CA ASP A 230 -5.48 6.12 14.84
C ASP A 230 -4.45 6.46 15.95
N SER A 231 -3.26 5.85 15.90
CA SER A 231 -2.16 6.04 16.83
C SER A 231 -0.93 6.64 16.12
N GLY A 232 -0.37 7.72 16.67
CA GLY A 232 0.75 8.44 16.06
C GLY A 232 2.13 7.80 16.28
N ALA A 233 2.22 6.50 16.57
CA ALA A 233 3.50 5.83 16.74
C ALA A 233 4.24 5.72 15.38
N PRO A 234 5.57 5.92 15.34
CA PRO A 234 6.32 6.00 14.09
C PRO A 234 6.19 4.68 13.31
N THR A 235 5.71 4.81 12.06
CA THR A 235 4.97 3.75 11.35
C THR A 235 5.71 3.21 10.12
N LEU A 236 7.03 3.15 10.18
CA LEU A 236 7.85 2.36 9.26
C LEU A 236 8.99 1.75 10.09
N ARG A 237 8.98 0.42 10.23
CA ARG A 237 10.12 -0.38 10.71
C ARG A 237 10.69 -1.17 9.56
#